data_AF-J0CWN6-F1
#
_entry.id   AF-J0CWN6-F1
#
_cell.length_a   1.000
_cell.length_b   1.000
_cell.length_c   1.000
_cell.angle_alpha   90.00
_cell.angle_beta   90.00
_cell.angle_gamma   90.00
#
_symmetry.space_group_name_H-M   'P 1'
#
loop_
_entity.id
_entity.type
_entity.pdbx_description
1 polymer ?
#
loop_
_entity_poly.entity_id
_entity_poly.type
_entity_poly.pdbx_seq_one_letter_code
_entity_poly.pdbx_strand_id
1 'polypeptide(L)'
;MDTLPPELVTNIVEHLDQADLRRAASVSRTFYAAAWRAGLYIHRDLSWIDQPPGVSPCTPPPELVPDALKKGLRLSCSCHITLVNMGSLEKPNVSSAVQDMLSFITAALPVLVYLEVACFPGLIPRVAAALRLPTPNLVILDLTVPPFYTGFPSHGLPADLFAGCAPKLRRLSLHGIALGLCGIPAFARLQFVCLEHQGDFPEITFARHFPCMGDLQLWLTLENGDPSPLPFNFKGVALRKLTFQVDNASSTGPVVLAGTDTSGLPDVEHFGSCIAWSDPRRRRADQHPPPLAHRP
;
A
#
# COMPACT_ATOMS: atom_id res chain seq x y z
N MET A 1 32.06 -32.87 -13.77
CA MET A 1 31.72 -31.58 -13.15
C MET A 1 31.25 -31.90 -11.76
N ASP A 2 32.04 -31.58 -10.75
CA ASP A 2 31.71 -31.85 -9.35
C ASP A 2 30.47 -31.05 -8.96
N THR A 3 29.42 -31.75 -8.54
CA THR A 3 28.17 -31.14 -8.12
C THR A 3 28.38 -30.38 -6.82
N LEU A 4 28.07 -29.07 -6.83
CA LEU A 4 28.03 -28.26 -5.61
C LEU A 4 27.15 -28.96 -4.54
N PRO A 5 27.59 -28.99 -3.27
CA PRO A 5 26.78 -29.46 -2.16
C PRO A 5 25.39 -28.77 -2.13
N PRO A 6 24.29 -29.52 -1.93
CA PRO A 6 22.93 -28.96 -1.90
C PRO A 6 22.73 -27.82 -0.88
N GLU A 7 23.47 -27.85 0.21
CA GLU A 7 23.46 -26.85 1.28
C GLU A 7 24.01 -25.51 0.77
N LEU A 8 25.09 -25.54 -0.01
CA LEU A 8 25.66 -24.34 -0.62
C LEU A 8 24.71 -23.75 -1.67
N VAL A 9 24.07 -24.59 -2.48
CA VAL A 9 23.06 -24.13 -3.45
C VAL A 9 21.91 -23.43 -2.72
N THR A 10 21.41 -24.01 -1.63
CA THR A 10 20.30 -23.41 -0.86
C THR A 10 20.70 -22.06 -0.26
N ASN A 11 21.86 -21.98 0.39
CA ASN A 11 22.35 -20.72 0.97
C ASN A 11 22.56 -19.63 -0.09
N ILE A 12 23.12 -19.96 -1.25
CA ILE A 12 23.28 -18.97 -2.34
C ILE A 12 21.92 -18.47 -2.80
N VAL A 13 20.98 -19.39 -3.02
CA VAL A 13 19.69 -19.10 -3.63
C VAL A 13 18.79 -18.29 -2.69
N GLU A 14 18.91 -18.45 -1.37
CA GLU A 14 18.19 -17.65 -0.36
C GLU A 14 18.52 -16.15 -0.38
N HIS A 15 19.65 -15.77 -0.95
CA HIS A 15 20.07 -14.36 -1.08
C HIS A 15 19.76 -13.75 -2.45
N LEU A 16 19.15 -14.51 -3.36
CA LEU A 16 18.81 -14.02 -4.70
C LEU A 16 17.49 -13.24 -4.70
N ASP A 17 17.41 -12.24 -5.57
CA ASP A 17 16.15 -11.56 -5.86
C ASP A 17 15.21 -12.45 -6.71
N GLN A 18 13.98 -12.01 -6.98
CA GLN A 18 13.03 -12.80 -7.75
C GLN A 18 13.42 -13.02 -9.21
N ALA A 19 14.17 -12.09 -9.82
CA ALA A 19 14.64 -12.25 -11.20
C ALA A 19 15.71 -13.35 -11.26
N ASP A 20 16.64 -13.33 -10.32
CA ASP A 20 17.70 -14.33 -10.20
C ASP A 20 17.18 -15.67 -9.69
N LEU A 21 16.18 -15.71 -8.81
CA LEU A 21 15.48 -16.95 -8.43
C LEU A 21 14.84 -17.63 -9.64
N ARG A 22 14.23 -16.87 -10.56
CA ARG A 22 13.67 -17.41 -11.81
C ARG A 22 14.75 -17.96 -12.74
N ARG A 23 15.87 -17.25 -12.87
CA ARG A 23 17.03 -17.72 -13.65
C ARG A 23 17.63 -18.98 -13.05
N ALA A 24 17.82 -19.02 -11.73
CA ALA A 24 18.27 -20.20 -11.00
C ALA A 24 17.33 -21.39 -11.26
N ALA A 25 16.02 -21.17 -11.16
CA ALA A 25 15.02 -22.21 -11.36
C ALA A 25 15.02 -22.83 -12.77
N SER A 26 15.53 -22.15 -13.80
CA SER A 26 15.64 -22.71 -15.15
C SER A 26 16.89 -23.56 -15.38
N VAL A 27 17.88 -23.51 -14.48
CA VAL A 27 19.16 -24.24 -14.63
C VAL A 27 18.97 -25.75 -14.45
N SER A 28 18.26 -26.17 -13.40
CA SER A 28 18.04 -27.59 -13.10
C SER A 28 16.89 -27.79 -12.11
N ARG A 29 16.42 -29.05 -11.97
CA ARG A 29 15.40 -29.40 -10.97
C ARG A 29 15.84 -29.12 -9.53
N THR A 30 17.13 -29.27 -9.22
CA THR A 30 17.68 -29.00 -7.88
C THR A 30 17.64 -27.51 -7.58
N PHE A 31 18.08 -26.67 -8.52
CA PHE A 31 17.98 -25.21 -8.37
C PHE A 31 16.52 -24.74 -8.36
N TYR A 32 15.63 -25.37 -9.13
CA TYR A 32 14.19 -25.11 -9.04
C TYR A 32 13.67 -25.37 -7.62
N ALA A 33 13.99 -26.52 -7.03
CA ALA A 33 13.56 -26.85 -5.67
C ALA A 33 14.19 -25.93 -4.59
N ALA A 34 15.44 -25.49 -4.79
CA ALA A 34 16.09 -24.52 -3.91
C ALA A 34 15.44 -23.13 -4.03
N ALA A 35 15.24 -22.63 -5.26
CA ALA A 35 14.58 -21.35 -5.52
C ALA A 35 13.15 -21.34 -4.98
N TRP A 36 12.46 -22.47 -5.11
CA TRP A 36 11.15 -22.70 -4.52
C TRP A 36 11.14 -22.45 -3.00
N ARG A 37 12.07 -23.08 -2.28
CA ARG A 37 12.21 -22.93 -0.82
C ARG A 37 12.63 -21.52 -0.41
N ALA A 38 13.49 -20.89 -1.20
CA ALA A 38 13.92 -19.51 -1.03
C ALA A 38 12.79 -18.48 -1.29
N GLY A 39 11.61 -18.92 -1.74
CA GLY A 39 10.43 -18.08 -1.87
C GLY A 39 10.16 -17.57 -3.28
N LEU A 40 10.62 -18.28 -4.31
CA LEU A 40 10.16 -18.08 -5.68
C LEU A 40 8.61 -18.11 -5.73
N TYR A 41 8.01 -17.13 -6.39
CA TYR A 41 6.58 -17.08 -6.62
C TYR A 41 6.26 -16.82 -8.10
N ILE A 42 5.05 -17.20 -8.49
CA ILE A 42 4.53 -16.94 -9.83
C ILE A 42 3.87 -15.57 -9.80
N HIS A 43 4.39 -14.63 -10.59
CA HIS A 43 3.77 -13.33 -10.78
C HIS A 43 2.77 -13.37 -11.95
N ARG A 44 1.63 -12.73 -11.75
CA ARG A 44 0.60 -12.51 -12.78
C ARG A 44 0.20 -11.06 -12.78
N ASP A 45 0.17 -10.51 -13.98
CA ASP A 45 -0.39 -9.19 -14.26
C ASP A 45 -1.71 -9.43 -14.99
N LEU A 46 -2.79 -8.94 -14.39
CA LEU A 46 -4.16 -9.06 -14.87
C LEU A 46 -4.68 -7.65 -15.14
N SER A 47 -4.52 -7.21 -16.37
CA SER A 47 -5.06 -5.93 -16.82
C SER A 47 -6.41 -6.11 -17.50
N TRP A 48 -7.42 -5.42 -17.00
CA TRP A 48 -8.67 -5.15 -17.69
C TRP A 48 -8.78 -3.65 -17.94
N ILE A 49 -8.85 -3.29 -19.21
CA ILE A 49 -9.10 -1.93 -19.68
C ILE A 49 -10.35 -2.01 -20.55
N ASP A 50 -11.24 -1.00 -20.48
CA ASP A 50 -12.34 -0.83 -21.44
C ASP A 50 -11.74 -0.59 -22.84
N GLN A 51 -11.30 -1.67 -23.47
CA GLN A 51 -10.64 -1.65 -24.77
C GLN A 51 -11.68 -1.62 -25.89
N PRO A 52 -11.32 -1.07 -27.07
CA PRO A 52 -12.17 -1.17 -28.25
C PRO A 52 -12.50 -2.64 -28.58
N PRO A 53 -13.64 -2.89 -29.25
CA PRO A 53 -14.06 -4.23 -29.61
C PRO A 53 -12.98 -4.96 -30.40
N GLY A 54 -12.59 -6.16 -29.94
CA GLY A 54 -11.64 -7.04 -30.62
C GLY A 54 -10.40 -7.42 -29.80
N VAL A 55 -10.12 -6.74 -28.68
CA VAL A 55 -9.04 -7.16 -27.77
C VAL A 55 -9.63 -7.96 -26.61
N SER A 56 -9.16 -9.20 -26.47
CA SER A 56 -9.62 -10.07 -25.39
C SER A 56 -8.99 -9.62 -24.06
N PRO A 57 -9.77 -9.48 -22.98
CA PRO A 57 -9.22 -9.19 -21.66
C PRO A 57 -8.28 -10.31 -21.23
N CYS A 58 -7.21 -9.95 -20.50
CA CYS A 58 -6.30 -10.95 -19.95
C CYS A 58 -6.98 -11.65 -18.78
N THR A 59 -7.58 -12.82 -19.04
CA THR A 59 -8.15 -13.66 -17.99
C THR A 59 -7.09 -14.60 -17.43
N PRO A 60 -7.03 -14.77 -16.10
CA PRO A 60 -6.14 -15.75 -15.51
C PRO A 60 -6.58 -17.17 -15.94
N PRO A 61 -5.64 -18.08 -16.19
CA PRO A 61 -6.01 -19.46 -16.50
C PRO A 61 -6.74 -20.08 -15.31
N PRO A 62 -7.89 -20.74 -15.51
CA PRO A 62 -8.77 -21.21 -14.44
C PRO A 62 -8.09 -22.24 -13.52
N GLU A 63 -7.10 -22.95 -14.05
CA GLU A 63 -6.35 -23.99 -13.34
C GLU A 63 -5.26 -23.42 -12.42
N LEU A 64 -4.88 -22.15 -12.57
CA LEU A 64 -3.72 -21.58 -11.88
C LEU A 64 -3.84 -21.65 -10.35
N VAL A 65 -4.99 -21.26 -9.82
CA VAL A 65 -5.22 -21.23 -8.36
C VAL A 65 -5.35 -22.65 -7.81
N PRO A 66 -6.16 -23.56 -8.39
CA PRO A 66 -6.17 -24.96 -7.98
C PRO A 66 -4.79 -25.62 -8.00
N ASP A 67 -4.01 -25.39 -9.06
CA ASP A 67 -2.65 -25.94 -9.16
C ASP A 67 -1.71 -25.33 -8.12
N ALA A 68 -1.83 -24.02 -7.86
CA ALA A 68 -1.08 -23.37 -6.81
C ALA A 68 -1.41 -23.97 -5.44
N LEU A 69 -2.68 -24.14 -5.12
CA LEU A 69 -3.09 -24.78 -3.86
C LEU A 69 -2.56 -26.21 -3.77
N LYS A 70 -2.72 -27.01 -4.82
CA LYS A 70 -2.32 -28.43 -4.87
C LYS A 70 -0.80 -28.62 -4.73
N LYS A 71 -0.02 -27.77 -5.39
CA LYS A 71 1.45 -27.84 -5.42
C LYS A 71 2.10 -26.98 -4.33
N GLY A 72 1.29 -26.32 -3.50
CA GLY A 72 1.75 -25.40 -2.46
C GLY A 72 2.42 -24.14 -3.01
N LEU A 73 2.05 -23.71 -4.22
CA LEU A 73 2.64 -22.56 -4.88
C LEU A 73 2.25 -21.23 -4.24
N ARG A 74 3.14 -20.24 -4.35
CA ARG A 74 2.94 -18.85 -3.94
C ARG A 74 2.67 -18.01 -5.17
N LEU A 75 1.69 -17.12 -5.07
CA LEU A 75 1.26 -16.24 -6.15
C LEU A 75 1.51 -14.78 -5.79
N SER A 76 1.95 -14.00 -6.76
CA SER A 76 1.94 -12.54 -6.74
C SER A 76 1.02 -12.07 -7.85
N CYS A 77 0.14 -11.13 -7.55
CA CYS A 77 -0.82 -10.64 -8.52
C CYS A 77 -0.85 -9.11 -8.55
N SER A 78 -0.80 -8.54 -9.75
CA SER A 78 -1.17 -7.15 -10.00
C SER A 78 -2.44 -7.16 -10.84
N CYS A 79 -3.46 -6.42 -10.40
CA CYS A 79 -4.78 -6.37 -11.01
C CYS A 79 -5.11 -4.93 -11.35
N HIS A 80 -5.22 -4.61 -12.64
CA HIS A 80 -5.52 -3.25 -13.09
C HIS A 80 -6.90 -3.23 -13.74
N ILE A 81 -7.85 -2.50 -13.18
CA ILE A 81 -9.23 -2.37 -13.67
C ILE A 81 -9.48 -0.89 -13.96
N THR A 82 -9.28 -0.48 -15.21
CA THR A 82 -9.43 0.92 -15.62
C THR A 82 -10.64 1.11 -16.52
N LEU A 83 -11.49 2.08 -16.16
CA LEU A 83 -12.62 2.50 -16.97
C LEU A 83 -12.34 3.87 -17.57
N VAL A 84 -12.38 3.95 -18.89
CA VAL A 84 -12.30 5.23 -19.62
C VAL A 84 -13.64 5.98 -19.51
N ASN A 85 -14.75 5.26 -19.38
CA ASN A 85 -16.09 5.83 -19.23
C ASN A 85 -16.85 5.14 -18.09
N MET A 86 -17.24 5.90 -17.06
CA MET A 86 -18.00 5.37 -15.92
C MET A 86 -19.37 4.79 -16.32
N GLY A 87 -19.99 5.30 -17.40
CA GLY A 87 -21.23 4.74 -17.96
C GLY A 87 -21.06 3.35 -18.59
N SER A 88 -19.82 2.88 -18.79
CA SER A 88 -19.55 1.52 -19.27
C SER A 88 -19.78 0.46 -18.18
N LEU A 89 -19.94 0.81 -16.90
CA LEU A 89 -20.01 -0.17 -15.81
C LEU A 89 -21.20 -1.13 -15.93
N GLU A 90 -22.32 -0.63 -16.45
CA GLU A 90 -23.55 -1.40 -16.60
C GLU A 90 -23.51 -2.33 -17.81
N LYS A 91 -22.48 -2.25 -18.67
CA LYS A 91 -22.33 -3.15 -19.80
C LYS A 91 -22.09 -4.58 -19.28
N PRO A 92 -22.85 -5.58 -19.75
CA PRO A 92 -22.78 -6.94 -19.21
C PRO A 92 -21.38 -7.56 -19.29
N ASN A 93 -20.64 -7.28 -20.35
CA ASN A 93 -19.26 -7.77 -20.53
C ASN A 93 -18.29 -7.21 -19.48
N VAL A 94 -18.46 -5.95 -19.07
CA VAL A 94 -17.65 -5.29 -18.05
C VAL A 94 -17.93 -5.93 -16.69
N SER A 95 -19.22 -6.13 -16.38
CA SER A 95 -19.64 -6.77 -15.13
C SER A 95 -19.08 -8.19 -14.99
N SER A 96 -19.09 -8.98 -16.06
CA SER A 96 -18.54 -10.34 -16.07
C SER A 96 -17.03 -10.36 -15.83
N ALA A 97 -16.25 -9.58 -16.58
CA ALA A 97 -14.79 -9.59 -16.45
C ALA A 97 -14.32 -9.10 -15.07
N VAL A 98 -14.98 -8.08 -14.53
CA VAL A 98 -14.74 -7.62 -13.15
C VAL A 98 -15.08 -8.72 -12.16
N GLN A 99 -16.18 -9.43 -12.34
CA GLN A 99 -16.57 -10.54 -11.47
C GLN A 99 -15.58 -11.71 -11.54
N ASP A 100 -15.06 -12.03 -12.72
CA ASP A 100 -14.05 -13.08 -12.90
C ASP A 100 -12.74 -12.71 -12.17
N MET A 101 -12.32 -11.44 -12.27
CA MET A 101 -11.13 -10.95 -11.56
C MET A 101 -11.31 -10.99 -10.05
N LEU A 102 -12.45 -10.53 -9.53
CA LEU A 102 -12.76 -10.61 -8.10
C LEU A 102 -12.84 -12.06 -7.59
N SER A 103 -13.39 -12.96 -8.40
CA SER A 103 -13.45 -14.38 -8.09
C SER A 103 -12.05 -15.00 -8.05
N PHE A 104 -11.19 -14.63 -9.01
CA PHE A 104 -9.78 -15.04 -9.01
C PHE A 104 -9.04 -14.55 -7.76
N ILE A 105 -9.16 -13.25 -7.43
CA ILE A 105 -8.52 -12.67 -6.22
C ILE A 105 -8.95 -13.47 -4.99
N THR A 106 -10.27 -13.67 -4.81
CA THR A 106 -10.86 -14.41 -3.69
C THR A 106 -10.28 -15.82 -3.58
N ALA A 107 -10.23 -16.55 -4.69
CA ALA A 107 -9.71 -17.91 -4.73
C ALA A 107 -8.20 -17.98 -4.43
N ALA A 108 -7.44 -16.96 -4.84
CA ALA A 108 -5.99 -16.91 -4.69
C ALA A 108 -5.52 -16.50 -3.28
N LEU A 109 -6.37 -15.90 -2.44
CA LEU A 109 -6.02 -15.40 -1.10
C LEU A 109 -5.19 -16.35 -0.22
N PRO A 110 -5.45 -17.67 -0.17
CA PRO A 110 -4.65 -18.58 0.66
C PRO A 110 -3.18 -18.72 0.21
N VAL A 111 -2.89 -18.46 -1.07
CA VAL A 111 -1.57 -18.63 -1.69
C VAL A 111 -0.90 -17.31 -2.11
N LEU A 112 -1.62 -16.19 -2.01
CA LEU A 112 -1.10 -14.87 -2.37
C LEU A 112 -0.02 -14.41 -1.37
N VAL A 113 1.10 -13.90 -1.91
CA VAL A 113 2.18 -13.23 -1.16
C VAL A 113 2.24 -11.73 -1.44
N TYR A 114 1.76 -11.31 -2.60
CA TYR A 114 1.69 -9.92 -3.04
C TYR A 114 0.39 -9.73 -3.79
N LEU A 115 -0.35 -8.69 -3.45
CA LEU A 115 -1.54 -8.27 -4.17
C LEU A 115 -1.49 -6.76 -4.40
N GLU A 116 -1.59 -6.38 -5.66
CA GLU A 116 -1.80 -5.01 -6.09
C GLU A 116 -3.12 -4.93 -6.83
N VAL A 117 -3.96 -3.95 -6.48
CA VAL A 117 -5.23 -3.70 -7.17
C VAL A 117 -5.33 -2.21 -7.47
N ALA A 118 -5.24 -1.85 -8.74
CA ALA A 118 -5.54 -0.52 -9.22
C ALA A 118 -6.96 -0.50 -9.81
N CYS A 119 -7.90 0.25 -9.24
CA CYS A 119 -9.27 0.30 -9.75
C CYS A 119 -9.97 1.64 -9.51
N PHE A 120 -11.11 1.85 -10.16
CA PHE A 120 -11.92 3.04 -9.95
C PHE A 120 -12.63 3.03 -8.57
N PRO A 121 -12.97 4.19 -8.00
CA PRO A 121 -13.45 4.31 -6.61
C PRO A 121 -14.67 3.45 -6.28
N GLY A 122 -15.64 3.36 -7.20
CA GLY A 122 -16.87 2.58 -7.02
C GLY A 122 -16.63 1.06 -6.90
N LEU A 123 -15.45 0.55 -7.28
CA LEU A 123 -15.11 -0.87 -7.16
C LEU A 123 -14.50 -1.23 -5.81
N ILE A 124 -13.98 -0.26 -5.05
CA ILE A 124 -13.30 -0.50 -3.78
C ILE A 124 -14.15 -1.34 -2.81
N PRO A 125 -15.46 -1.10 -2.62
CA PRO A 125 -16.29 -1.96 -1.78
C PRO A 125 -16.35 -3.43 -2.25
N ARG A 126 -16.37 -3.67 -3.57
CA ARG A 126 -16.38 -5.02 -4.15
C ARG A 126 -15.03 -5.70 -4.01
N VAL A 127 -13.93 -4.97 -4.20
CA VAL A 127 -12.57 -5.46 -3.91
C VAL A 127 -12.47 -5.82 -2.43
N ALA A 128 -12.86 -4.93 -1.53
CA ALA A 128 -12.83 -5.19 -0.09
C ALA A 128 -13.67 -6.41 0.30
N ALA A 129 -14.83 -6.61 -0.32
CA ALA A 129 -15.65 -7.81 -0.12
C ALA A 129 -14.94 -9.09 -0.59
N ALA A 130 -14.24 -9.05 -1.74
CA ALA A 130 -13.42 -10.17 -2.24
C ALA A 130 -12.25 -10.49 -1.30
N LEU A 131 -11.74 -9.50 -0.56
CA LEU A 131 -10.63 -9.65 0.40
C LEU A 131 -11.06 -10.12 1.79
N ARG A 132 -12.30 -10.60 1.99
CA ARG A 132 -12.80 -11.03 3.30
C ARG A 132 -12.31 -12.40 3.78
N LEU A 133 -11.67 -13.19 2.93
CA LEU A 133 -11.13 -14.49 3.35
C LEU A 133 -9.73 -14.34 3.97
N PRO A 134 -9.33 -15.25 4.89
CA PRO A 134 -7.99 -15.23 5.47
C PRO A 134 -6.86 -15.25 4.44
N THR A 135 -5.81 -14.46 4.68
CA THR A 135 -4.62 -14.36 3.83
C THR A 135 -3.35 -14.70 4.63
N PRO A 136 -3.11 -15.99 4.93
CA PRO A 136 -2.01 -16.41 5.80
C PRO A 136 -0.61 -16.09 5.23
N ASN A 137 -0.51 -15.90 3.92
CA ASN A 137 0.74 -15.73 3.21
C ASN A 137 1.00 -14.33 2.67
N LEU A 138 0.01 -13.44 2.70
CA LEU A 138 0.12 -12.11 2.10
C LEU A 138 1.14 -11.27 2.88
N VAL A 139 2.11 -10.70 2.18
CA VAL A 139 3.19 -9.88 2.72
C VAL A 139 3.00 -8.41 2.36
N ILE A 140 2.55 -8.15 1.14
CA ILE A 140 2.39 -6.81 0.57
C ILE A 140 0.97 -6.68 0.01
N LEU A 141 0.29 -5.60 0.40
CA LEU A 141 -0.97 -5.16 -0.18
C LEU A 141 -0.80 -3.75 -0.73
N ASP A 142 -1.12 -3.58 -2.01
CA ASP A 142 -1.22 -2.28 -2.67
C ASP A 142 -2.63 -2.11 -3.22
N LEU A 143 -3.31 -1.05 -2.80
CA LEU A 143 -4.60 -0.66 -3.35
C LEU A 143 -4.50 0.77 -3.85
N THR A 144 -4.83 0.94 -5.12
CA THR A 144 -4.68 2.22 -5.81
C THR A 144 -5.98 2.62 -6.50
N VAL A 145 -6.43 3.83 -6.20
CA VAL A 145 -7.43 4.56 -6.98
C VAL A 145 -6.67 5.60 -7.82
N PRO A 146 -6.60 5.44 -9.15
CA PRO A 146 -5.83 6.34 -9.98
C PRO A 146 -6.26 7.81 -9.86
N PRO A 147 -5.31 8.76 -10.00
CA PRO A 147 -5.51 10.17 -9.71
C PRO A 147 -6.49 10.88 -10.64
N PHE A 148 -6.87 10.28 -11.77
CA PHE A 148 -7.88 10.85 -12.67
C PHE A 148 -9.33 10.61 -12.20
N TYR A 149 -9.52 9.94 -11.06
CA TYR A 149 -10.81 9.81 -10.38
C TYR A 149 -10.96 10.76 -9.18
N THR A 150 -10.29 11.91 -9.20
CA THR A 150 -10.50 13.00 -8.22
C THR A 150 -11.98 13.38 -8.11
N GLY A 151 -12.44 13.66 -6.88
CA GLY A 151 -13.80 14.14 -6.60
C GLY A 151 -14.86 13.05 -6.44
N PHE A 152 -14.52 11.78 -6.65
CA PHE A 152 -15.43 10.67 -6.36
C PHE A 152 -15.28 10.22 -4.90
N PRO A 153 -16.38 9.98 -4.18
CA PRO A 153 -16.31 9.50 -2.81
C PRO A 153 -15.68 8.10 -2.79
N SER A 154 -14.53 7.97 -2.13
CA SER A 154 -13.95 6.66 -1.83
C SER A 154 -14.55 6.13 -0.52
N HIS A 155 -15.05 4.91 -0.58
CA HIS A 155 -15.50 4.22 0.63
C HIS A 155 -14.28 3.76 1.43
N GLY A 156 -14.34 3.94 2.75
CA GLY A 156 -13.30 3.45 3.64
C GLY A 156 -13.20 1.92 3.63
N LEU A 157 -11.99 1.41 3.85
CA LEU A 157 -11.78 -0.03 3.99
C LEU A 157 -12.53 -0.58 5.23
N PRO A 158 -13.18 -1.74 5.12
CA PRO A 158 -13.94 -2.31 6.23
C PRO A 158 -13.01 -2.98 7.25
N ALA A 159 -13.44 -3.04 8.51
CA ALA A 159 -12.66 -3.61 9.61
C ALA A 159 -12.45 -5.13 9.49
N ASP A 160 -13.28 -5.83 8.71
CA ASP A 160 -13.24 -7.29 8.55
C ASP A 160 -12.36 -7.77 7.38
N LEU A 161 -11.49 -6.90 6.84
CA LEU A 161 -10.50 -7.30 5.83
C LEU A 161 -9.70 -8.52 6.29
N PHE A 162 -9.58 -9.49 5.37
CA PHE A 162 -8.91 -10.77 5.57
C PHE A 162 -9.47 -11.60 6.74
N ALA A 163 -10.73 -11.41 7.11
CA ALA A 163 -11.31 -11.93 8.34
C ALA A 163 -10.45 -11.62 9.59
N GLY A 164 -9.74 -10.49 9.58
CA GLY A 164 -8.78 -10.09 10.61
C GLY A 164 -7.47 -10.90 10.63
N CYS A 165 -7.24 -11.80 9.67
CA CYS A 165 -6.12 -12.74 9.66
C CYS A 165 -5.18 -12.52 8.47
N ALA A 166 -4.16 -11.68 8.67
CA ALA A 166 -3.05 -11.48 7.73
C ALA A 166 -1.70 -11.47 8.49
N PRO A 167 -1.27 -12.60 9.10
CA PRO A 167 -0.17 -12.63 10.07
C PRO A 167 1.20 -12.25 9.49
N LYS A 168 1.38 -12.40 8.17
CA LYS A 168 2.61 -12.07 7.43
C LYS A 168 2.56 -10.71 6.73
N LEU A 169 1.44 -9.99 6.78
CA LEU A 169 1.32 -8.69 6.14
C LEU A 169 2.25 -7.70 6.82
N ARG A 170 3.16 -7.09 6.05
CA ARG A 170 4.19 -6.16 6.55
C ARG A 170 4.18 -4.82 5.84
N ARG A 171 3.71 -4.78 4.59
CA ARG A 171 3.67 -3.56 3.78
C ARG A 171 2.27 -3.30 3.28
N LEU A 172 1.85 -2.04 3.40
CA LEU A 172 0.58 -1.54 2.90
C LEU A 172 0.84 -0.26 2.11
N SER A 173 0.30 -0.20 0.90
CA SER A 173 0.21 1.01 0.10
C SER A 173 -1.25 1.30 -0.18
N LEU A 174 -1.71 2.50 0.15
CA LEU A 174 -3.07 2.98 -0.14
C LEU A 174 -2.97 4.30 -0.89
N HIS A 175 -3.40 4.31 -2.15
CA HIS A 175 -3.38 5.50 -2.98
C HIS A 175 -4.82 5.92 -3.32
N GLY A 176 -5.26 7.08 -2.86
CA GLY A 176 -6.63 7.58 -3.08
C GLY A 176 -7.72 6.79 -2.33
N ILE A 177 -7.36 6.06 -1.27
CA ILE A 177 -8.29 5.22 -0.49
C ILE A 177 -8.32 5.68 0.95
N ALA A 178 -9.52 6.01 1.44
CA ALA A 178 -9.72 6.40 2.83
C ALA A 178 -9.61 5.20 3.79
N LEU A 179 -9.05 5.44 4.98
CA LEU A 179 -9.21 4.54 6.12
C LEU A 179 -10.57 4.81 6.77
N GLY A 180 -11.26 3.76 7.22
CA GLY A 180 -12.46 3.89 8.03
C GLY A 180 -12.15 4.43 9.44
N LEU A 181 -13.17 4.68 10.25
CA LEU A 181 -13.00 5.14 11.65
C LEU A 181 -12.43 4.07 12.58
N CYS A 182 -12.61 2.79 12.21
CA CYS A 182 -12.21 1.65 13.02
C CYS A 182 -10.85 1.11 12.55
N GLY A 183 -10.03 0.66 13.51
CA GLY A 183 -8.81 -0.07 13.19
C GLY A 183 -9.12 -1.39 12.47
N ILE A 184 -8.24 -1.78 11.54
CA ILE A 184 -8.37 -3.03 10.77
C ILE A 184 -7.41 -4.04 11.42
N PRO A 185 -7.90 -5.12 12.06
CA PRO A 185 -7.04 -6.05 12.80
C PRO A 185 -5.93 -6.67 11.96
N ALA A 186 -6.17 -6.91 10.67
CA ALA A 186 -5.17 -7.43 9.75
C ALA A 186 -3.95 -6.50 9.59
N PHE A 187 -4.08 -5.22 9.92
CA PHE A 187 -3.03 -4.20 9.80
C PHE A 187 -2.17 -4.06 11.06
N ALA A 188 -2.48 -4.81 12.12
CA ALA A 188 -1.81 -4.69 13.43
C ALA A 188 -0.29 -4.94 13.39
N ARG A 189 0.21 -5.67 12.37
CA ARG A 189 1.64 -6.04 12.24
C ARG A 189 2.36 -5.35 11.07
N LEU A 190 1.74 -4.34 10.46
CA LEU A 190 2.38 -3.58 9.41
C LEU A 190 3.62 -2.87 9.94
N GLN A 191 4.71 -2.94 9.18
CA GLN A 191 5.97 -2.27 9.49
C GLN A 191 6.17 -1.05 8.60
N PHE A 192 5.71 -1.14 7.35
CA PHE A 192 5.78 -0.07 6.35
C PHE A 192 4.37 0.27 5.88
N VAL A 193 4.04 1.55 5.88
CA VAL A 193 2.77 2.09 5.38
C VAL A 193 3.06 3.25 4.43
N CYS A 194 2.49 3.21 3.23
CA CYS A 194 2.48 4.31 2.29
C CYS A 194 1.03 4.76 2.09
N LEU A 195 0.75 6.05 2.32
CA LEU A 195 -0.56 6.65 2.06
C LEU A 195 -0.39 7.79 1.07
N GLU A 196 -1.18 7.77 0.00
CA GLU A 196 -1.32 8.87 -0.93
C GLU A 196 -2.75 9.40 -0.91
N HIS A 197 -2.88 10.72 -0.77
CA HIS A 197 -4.17 11.40 -0.80
C HIS A 197 -4.11 12.63 -1.69
N GLN A 198 -5.23 12.88 -2.36
CA GLN A 198 -5.46 14.08 -3.16
C GLN A 198 -6.45 14.98 -2.43
N GLY A 199 -6.13 16.27 -2.32
CA GLY A 199 -6.94 17.24 -1.58
C GLY A 199 -6.76 17.13 -0.07
N ASP A 200 -7.87 17.18 0.67
CA ASP A 200 -7.86 17.17 2.13
C ASP A 200 -7.49 15.79 2.69
N PHE A 201 -6.48 15.76 3.56
CA PHE A 201 -6.10 14.55 4.25
C PHE A 201 -7.02 14.32 5.46
N PRO A 202 -7.65 13.13 5.59
CA PRO A 202 -8.54 12.85 6.71
C PRO A 202 -7.77 12.82 8.04
N GLU A 203 -8.42 13.13 9.15
CA GLU A 203 -7.81 12.94 10.48
C GLU A 203 -7.57 11.44 10.72
N ILE A 204 -6.29 11.02 10.77
CA ILE A 204 -5.90 9.63 11.00
C ILE A 204 -5.24 9.50 12.36
N THR A 205 -5.81 8.63 13.21
CA THR A 205 -5.14 8.16 14.43
C THR A 205 -4.26 6.96 14.09
N PHE A 206 -2.99 7.19 13.74
CA PHE A 206 -2.11 6.12 13.22
C PHE A 206 -1.95 4.95 14.19
N ALA A 207 -1.84 5.19 15.50
CA ALA A 207 -1.72 4.11 16.50
C ALA A 207 -2.92 3.15 16.53
N ARG A 208 -4.11 3.61 16.10
CA ARG A 208 -5.31 2.77 16.00
C ARG A 208 -5.24 1.82 14.81
N HIS A 209 -4.76 2.29 13.67
CA HIS A 209 -4.71 1.50 12.44
C HIS A 209 -3.43 0.68 12.31
N PHE A 210 -2.32 1.22 12.79
CA PHE A 210 -0.97 0.72 12.53
C PHE A 210 -0.10 0.74 13.80
N PRO A 211 -0.47 -0.01 14.86
CA PRO A 211 0.21 0.04 16.15
C PRO A 211 1.69 -0.39 16.10
N CYS A 212 2.10 -1.22 15.14
CA CYS A 212 3.48 -1.69 14.99
C CYS A 212 4.27 -1.01 13.85
N MET A 213 3.72 0.05 13.24
CA MET A 213 4.35 0.73 12.12
C MET A 213 5.64 1.44 12.57
N GLY A 214 6.74 1.12 11.88
CA GLY A 214 8.02 1.79 12.06
C GLY A 214 8.32 2.77 10.93
N ASP A 215 7.80 2.52 9.73
CA ASP A 215 8.16 3.28 8.55
C ASP A 215 6.87 3.80 7.90
N LEU A 216 6.73 5.11 7.80
CA LEU A 216 5.57 5.77 7.20
C LEU A 216 6.00 6.68 6.05
N GLN A 217 5.32 6.55 4.92
CA GLN A 217 5.46 7.42 3.78
C GLN A 217 4.12 8.07 3.45
N LEU A 218 4.12 9.40 3.33
CA LEU A 218 2.93 10.20 3.08
C LEU A 218 3.15 11.00 1.79
N TRP A 219 2.26 10.79 0.82
CA TRP A 219 2.20 11.52 -0.44
C TRP A 219 0.94 12.38 -0.46
N LEU A 220 1.12 13.67 -0.66
CA LEU A 220 0.06 14.65 -0.56
C LEU A 220 0.03 15.46 -1.83
N THR A 221 -1.08 15.38 -2.56
CA THR A 221 -1.29 16.21 -3.74
C THR A 221 -2.33 17.26 -3.40
N LEU A 222 -1.90 18.52 -3.27
CA LEU A 222 -2.78 19.62 -2.90
C LEU A 222 -3.46 20.20 -4.15
N GLU A 223 -4.79 20.20 -4.17
CA GLU A 223 -5.56 20.94 -5.17
C GLU A 223 -5.63 22.43 -4.79
N ASN A 224 -5.59 23.31 -5.79
CA ASN A 224 -5.53 24.78 -5.68
C ASN A 224 -6.17 25.36 -4.40
N GLY A 225 -5.34 25.69 -3.42
CA GLY A 225 -5.78 26.25 -2.14
C GLY A 225 -4.63 26.36 -1.15
N ASP A 226 -4.80 27.24 -0.15
CA ASP A 226 -3.86 27.29 0.97
C ASP A 226 -3.90 25.94 1.72
N PRO A 227 -2.74 25.35 2.07
CA PRO A 227 -2.71 24.07 2.76
C PRO A 227 -3.45 24.19 4.09
N SER A 228 -4.56 23.47 4.22
CA SER A 228 -5.20 23.26 5.52
C SER A 228 -4.21 22.54 6.45
N PRO A 229 -4.12 22.92 7.73
CA PRO A 229 -3.21 22.26 8.66
C PRO A 229 -3.57 20.77 8.75
N LEU A 230 -2.63 19.92 8.36
CA LEU A 230 -2.82 18.48 8.30
C LEU A 230 -2.86 17.90 9.74
N PRO A 231 -3.99 17.36 10.22
CA PRO A 231 -4.15 16.93 11.60
C PRO A 231 -3.61 15.50 11.79
N PHE A 232 -2.31 15.30 11.64
CA PHE A 232 -1.70 14.00 11.86
C PHE A 232 -1.50 13.73 13.36
N ASN A 233 -2.09 12.65 13.87
CA ASN A 233 -1.90 12.21 15.24
C ASN A 233 -0.98 10.99 15.31
N PHE A 234 0.30 11.23 15.61
CA PHE A 234 1.33 10.19 15.79
C PHE A 234 1.44 9.66 17.22
N LYS A 235 0.61 10.13 18.16
CA LYS A 235 0.69 9.72 19.56
C LYS A 235 0.52 8.20 19.69
N GLY A 236 1.49 7.56 20.34
CA GLY A 236 1.49 6.12 20.60
C GLY A 236 2.06 5.27 19.46
N VAL A 237 2.64 5.87 18.42
CA VAL A 237 3.36 5.13 17.37
C VAL A 237 4.87 5.25 17.60
N ALA A 238 5.59 4.13 17.49
CA ALA A 238 7.05 4.08 17.56
C ALA A 238 7.67 4.12 16.15
N LEU A 239 7.51 5.25 15.47
CA LEU A 239 8.08 5.45 14.14
C LEU A 239 9.61 5.52 14.20
N ARG A 240 10.28 4.79 13.30
CA ARG A 240 11.70 4.90 12.98
C ARG A 240 11.93 5.85 11.82
N LYS A 241 11.09 5.80 10.79
CA LYS A 241 11.23 6.63 9.59
C LYS A 241 9.90 7.26 9.20
N LEU A 242 9.93 8.56 8.95
CA LEU A 242 8.82 9.30 8.37
C LEU A 242 9.27 10.02 7.11
N THR A 243 8.63 9.73 6.00
CA THR A 243 8.86 10.37 4.70
C THR A 243 7.64 11.17 4.31
N PHE A 244 7.83 12.45 4.01
CA PHE A 244 6.79 13.31 3.46
C PHE A 244 7.16 13.76 2.06
N GLN A 245 6.21 13.59 1.15
CA GLN A 245 6.24 14.14 -0.19
C GLN A 245 4.97 14.95 -0.41
N VAL A 246 5.13 16.23 -0.75
CA VAL A 246 4.02 17.10 -1.13
C VAL A 246 4.23 17.51 -2.56
N ASP A 247 3.27 17.19 -3.41
CA ASP A 247 3.17 17.71 -4.76
C ASP A 247 2.14 18.85 -4.77
N ASN A 248 2.55 19.99 -5.30
CA ASN A 248 1.68 21.17 -5.39
C ASN A 248 1.78 21.73 -6.79
N ALA A 249 0.69 21.63 -7.55
CA ALA A 249 0.63 22.10 -8.93
C ALA A 249 0.72 23.63 -9.04
N SER A 250 0.55 24.39 -7.94
CA SER A 250 0.38 25.85 -8.00
C SER A 250 1.07 26.68 -6.91
N SER A 251 1.71 26.11 -5.88
CA SER A 251 2.34 26.92 -4.82
C SER A 251 3.86 27.07 -4.95
N THR A 252 4.33 28.31 -4.92
CA THR A 252 5.74 28.68 -4.62
C THR A 252 6.00 28.83 -3.11
N GLY A 253 4.98 28.59 -2.26
CA GLY A 253 5.05 28.77 -0.81
C GLY A 253 5.37 27.49 -0.04
N PRO A 254 5.95 27.61 1.18
CA PRO A 254 6.20 26.47 2.05
C PRO A 254 4.90 25.89 2.64
N VAL A 255 4.81 24.57 2.74
CA VAL A 255 3.72 23.86 3.40
C VAL A 255 3.95 23.90 4.91
N VAL A 256 3.01 24.48 5.67
CA VAL A 256 3.11 24.56 7.13
C VAL A 256 2.38 23.39 7.77
N LEU A 257 3.12 22.45 8.36
CA LEU A 257 2.54 21.40 9.20
C LEU A 257 2.28 21.98 10.59
N ALA A 258 1.10 22.57 10.80
CA ALA A 258 0.70 23.09 12.10
C ALA A 258 -0.03 22.02 12.93
N GLY A 259 0.32 21.90 14.21
CA GLY A 259 -0.39 21.03 15.17
C GLY A 259 0.10 19.57 15.23
N THR A 260 1.04 19.18 14.38
CA THR A 260 1.64 17.84 14.40
C THR A 260 2.71 17.73 15.48
N ASP A 261 2.46 16.96 16.53
CA ASP A 261 3.47 16.65 17.55
C ASP A 261 4.44 15.58 17.00
N THR A 262 5.63 16.02 16.60
CA THR A 262 6.72 15.17 16.09
C THR A 262 7.84 14.96 17.10
N SER A 263 7.70 15.42 18.34
CA SER A 263 8.76 15.42 19.35
C SER A 263 9.30 14.03 19.74
N GLY A 264 8.64 12.96 19.29
CA GLY A 264 9.06 11.57 19.46
C GLY A 264 9.62 10.88 18.20
N LEU A 265 9.87 11.59 17.10
CA LEU A 265 10.33 11.00 15.83
C LEU A 265 11.86 11.06 15.69
N PRO A 266 12.56 9.93 15.54
CA PRO A 266 14.03 9.88 15.50
C PRO A 266 14.59 10.32 14.14
N ASP A 267 13.94 9.96 13.01
CA ASP A 267 14.41 10.29 11.66
C ASP A 267 13.25 10.75 10.76
N VAL A 268 13.32 11.99 10.29
CA VAL A 268 12.36 12.58 9.34
C VAL A 268 13.11 12.98 8.07
N GLU A 269 12.76 12.35 6.95
CA GLU A 269 13.30 12.66 5.63
C GLU A 269 12.26 13.43 4.80
N HIS A 270 12.71 14.50 4.14
CA HIS A 270 11.86 15.41 3.38
C HIS A 270 12.28 15.46 1.91
N PHE A 271 11.32 15.22 1.01
CA PHE A 271 11.53 15.32 -0.43
C PHE A 271 10.38 16.12 -1.05
N GLY A 272 10.62 17.38 -1.45
CA GLY A 272 9.60 18.26 -2.05
C GLY A 272 9.69 19.74 -1.66
N SER A 273 8.68 20.53 -2.03
CA SER A 273 8.59 21.97 -1.72
C SER A 273 8.45 22.20 -0.21
N CYS A 274 9.49 22.80 0.37
CA CYS A 274 9.68 23.24 1.77
C CYS A 274 8.54 22.98 2.76
N ILE A 275 8.80 22.13 3.76
CA ILE A 275 7.95 22.03 4.96
C ILE A 275 8.47 23.01 6.01
N ALA A 276 7.65 23.98 6.41
CA ALA A 276 7.95 24.88 7.52
C ALA A 276 7.29 24.38 8.80
N TRP A 277 8.10 24.07 9.80
CA TRP A 277 7.66 23.56 11.10
C TRP A 277 7.61 24.70 12.13
N SER A 278 6.52 24.79 12.88
CA SER A 278 6.50 25.65 14.07
C SER A 278 5.85 24.94 15.25
N ASP A 279 6.66 24.68 16.27
CA ASP A 279 6.18 24.22 17.57
C ASP A 279 5.45 25.37 18.28
N PRO A 280 4.14 25.26 18.59
CA PRO A 280 3.44 26.30 19.33
C PRO A 280 4.01 26.54 20.73
N ARG A 281 4.81 25.63 21.28
CA ARG A 281 5.45 25.79 22.60
C ARG A 281 6.64 26.75 22.60
N ARG A 282 7.20 27.14 21.45
CA ARG A 282 8.26 28.18 21.37
C ARG A 282 7.75 29.61 21.23
N ARG A 283 6.54 29.84 20.68
CA ARG A 283 6.00 31.22 20.57
C ARG A 283 5.71 31.90 21.92
N ARG A 284 5.64 31.15 23.02
CA ARG A 284 5.50 31.74 24.37
C ARG A 284 6.84 32.11 25.03
N ALA A 285 7.97 31.61 24.53
CA ALA A 285 9.28 31.96 25.07
C ALA A 285 9.81 33.31 24.51
N ASP A 286 9.43 33.66 23.28
CA ASP A 286 9.86 34.90 22.63
C ASP A 286 8.94 36.11 22.88
N GLN A 287 7.90 35.94 23.72
CA GLN A 287 6.96 37.02 24.08
C GLN A 287 7.12 37.55 25.51
N HIS A 288 8.07 37.04 26.29
CA HIS A 288 8.44 37.65 27.57
C HIS A 288 9.72 38.47 27.44
N PRO A 289 9.66 39.82 27.45
CA PRO A 289 10.87 40.62 27.59
C PRO A 289 11.56 40.29 28.93
N PRO A 290 12.90 40.29 28.98
CA PRO A 290 13.62 40.02 30.22
C PRO A 290 13.24 41.07 31.28
N PRO A 291 13.16 40.69 32.58
CA PRO A 291 12.87 41.64 33.63
C PRO A 291 13.98 42.70 33.66
N LEU A 292 13.56 43.98 33.59
CA LEU A 292 14.44 45.12 33.71
C LEU A 292 15.19 45.03 35.04
N ALA A 293 16.50 44.78 34.96
CA ALA A 293 17.38 44.85 36.11
C ALA A 293 17.45 46.31 36.56
N HIS A 294 16.82 46.62 37.70
CA HIS A 294 17.09 47.85 38.43
C HIS A 294 18.55 47.81 38.89
N ARG A 295 19.35 48.77 38.44
CA ARG A 295 20.59 49.17 39.12
C ARG A 295 20.36 50.52 39.82
N PRO A 296 20.90 50.69 41.04
CA PRO A 296 20.80 51.90 41.84
C PRO A 296 21.55 53.08 41.22
#